data_AF-A0A4Q0Z436-F1
#
_entry.id   AF-A0A4Q0Z436-F1
#
_cell.length_a   1.000
_cell.length_b   1.000
_cell.length_c   1.000
_cell.angle_alpha   90.00
_cell.angle_beta   90.00
_cell.angle_gamma   90.00
#
_symmetry.space_group_name_H-M   'P 1'
#
loop_
_entity.id
_entity.type
_entity.pdbx_description
1 polymer ?
#
loop_
_entity_poly.entity_id
_entity_poly.type
_entity_poly.pdbx_seq_one_letter_code
_entity_poly.pdbx_strand_id
1 'polypeptide(L)'
;MKHLYLLVAILFLFTACANKEIKLPNQNNSKINNTNANENIYTPSSIFTQNNNEELEDEDFKIAIIFPSKVVGKYGNSTINSVIGYLLFQNKKFEIESFDSEDESFENISNTMYEIKNKGYKKIIALFTSDALSNIRNISAFTDMQVYFPLISRNDAYFITSSNFIYGAISYENQMKKLLELSTGDNAQFYEDSSIGNMLKGIYERLVPNIVVNQKVMQSNNNFKNMVTNESLKHTNLMINTTLVKSSIILSQLYAYETENGVIMTTQLNFDPLILSLTQYEDRLNLILASSIEDTDAKLTELLYLLDTDIKYNWVNYSTLVGINYLFTKNKNALIKNQILNQEVLYDTHLYYSTKSSFKKLELK
;
A
#
# COMPACT_ATOMS: atom_id res chain seq x y z
N MET A 1 -42.04 -43.58 -18.67
CA MET A 1 -41.62 -42.16 -18.69
C MET A 1 -40.65 -41.80 -17.54
N LYS A 2 -39.70 -42.67 -17.17
CA LYS A 2 -38.61 -42.33 -16.22
C LYS A 2 -37.21 -42.53 -16.83
N HIS A 3 -37.08 -43.35 -17.87
CA HIS A 3 -35.82 -43.53 -18.60
C HIS A 3 -35.56 -42.49 -19.71
N LEU A 4 -36.57 -41.70 -20.10
CA LEU A 4 -36.39 -40.62 -21.09
C LEU A 4 -35.69 -39.40 -20.48
N TYR A 5 -35.93 -39.10 -19.20
CA TYR A 5 -35.30 -37.98 -18.49
C TYR A 5 -33.81 -38.24 -18.19
N LEU A 6 -33.42 -39.50 -17.99
CA LEU A 6 -32.01 -39.86 -17.77
C LEU A 6 -31.16 -39.68 -19.04
N LEU A 7 -31.76 -39.91 -20.22
CA LEU A 7 -31.09 -39.75 -21.51
C LEU A 7 -30.92 -38.28 -21.92
N VAL A 8 -31.85 -37.40 -21.52
CA VAL A 8 -31.72 -35.95 -21.71
C VAL A 8 -30.69 -35.34 -20.73
N ALA A 9 -30.55 -35.88 -19.52
CA ALA A 9 -29.54 -35.41 -18.56
C ALA A 9 -28.10 -35.78 -18.95
N ILE A 10 -27.89 -36.88 -19.69
CA ILE A 10 -26.56 -37.28 -20.17
C ILE A 10 -26.14 -36.46 -21.41
N LEU A 11 -27.08 -35.96 -22.21
CA LEU A 11 -26.75 -35.12 -23.37
C LEU A 11 -26.26 -33.71 -22.99
N PHE A 12 -26.63 -33.19 -21.81
CA PHE A 12 -26.15 -31.90 -21.31
C PHE A 12 -24.77 -31.94 -20.65
N LEU A 13 -24.24 -33.13 -20.35
CA LEU A 13 -22.92 -33.28 -19.72
C LEU A 13 -21.75 -33.30 -20.72
N PHE A 14 -22.00 -33.26 -22.04
CA PHE A 14 -20.96 -33.33 -23.07
C PHE A 14 -20.89 -32.14 -24.03
N THR A 15 -21.64 -31.05 -23.81
CA THR A 15 -21.56 -29.83 -24.63
C THR A 15 -21.44 -28.57 -23.80
N ALA A 16 -20.42 -28.49 -22.95
CA ALA A 16 -20.00 -27.22 -22.31
C ALA A 16 -18.49 -27.22 -22.03
N CYS A 17 -17.70 -27.48 -23.07
CA CYS A 17 -16.30 -27.07 -23.16
C CYS A 17 -16.07 -26.57 -24.58
N ALA A 18 -16.71 -25.46 -24.92
CA ALA A 18 -16.27 -24.64 -26.04
C ALA A 18 -15.10 -23.79 -25.54
N ASN A 19 -13.88 -24.32 -25.68
CA ASN A 19 -12.66 -23.53 -25.47
C ASN A 19 -12.69 -22.36 -26.45
N LYS A 20 -12.89 -21.14 -25.94
CA LYS A 20 -12.66 -19.92 -26.69
C LYS A 20 -11.16 -19.74 -26.81
N GLU A 21 -10.61 -19.92 -28.00
CA GLU A 21 -9.22 -19.60 -28.30
C GLU A 21 -8.97 -18.10 -28.08
N ILE A 22 -8.12 -17.77 -27.12
CA ILE A 22 -7.60 -16.42 -26.92
C ILE A 22 -6.26 -16.33 -27.66
N LYS A 23 -6.19 -15.49 -28.68
CA LYS A 23 -4.95 -15.17 -29.39
C LYS A 23 -4.06 -14.29 -28.51
N LEU A 24 -3.01 -14.88 -27.95
CA LEU A 24 -1.87 -14.15 -27.37
C LEU A 24 -0.90 -13.74 -28.50
N PRO A 25 -0.23 -12.57 -28.41
CA PRO A 25 0.77 -12.15 -29.38
C PRO A 25 1.99 -13.08 -29.38
N ASN A 26 2.41 -13.52 -30.57
CA ASN A 26 3.51 -14.44 -30.86
C ASN A 26 4.81 -14.11 -30.09
N GLN A 27 5.29 -15.06 -29.29
CA GLN A 27 6.70 -15.19 -28.93
C GLN A 27 7.34 -16.21 -29.87
N ASN A 28 8.37 -15.78 -30.60
CA ASN A 28 9.20 -16.64 -31.42
C ASN A 28 10.00 -17.61 -30.53
N ASN A 29 9.68 -18.90 -30.65
CA ASN A 29 10.53 -19.98 -30.16
C ASN A 29 11.78 -20.10 -31.04
N SER A 30 12.96 -19.94 -30.44
CA SER A 30 14.18 -20.56 -30.96
C SER A 30 14.66 -21.62 -29.98
N LYS A 31 14.85 -22.82 -30.53
CA LYS A 31 15.19 -24.06 -29.82
C LYS A 31 16.59 -23.99 -29.19
N ILE A 32 16.65 -24.65 -28.04
CA ILE A 32 17.81 -25.04 -27.24
C ILE A 32 18.80 -25.87 -28.07
N ASN A 33 20.10 -25.61 -27.89
CA ASN A 33 21.15 -26.62 -28.03
C ASN A 33 21.92 -26.70 -26.70
N ASN A 34 21.91 -27.90 -26.10
CA ASN A 34 22.75 -28.29 -24.97
C ASN A 34 24.20 -28.47 -25.40
N THR A 35 25.14 -27.96 -24.62
CA THR A 35 26.46 -28.58 -24.46
C THR A 35 27.05 -28.27 -23.09
N ASN A 36 27.22 -29.36 -22.33
CA ASN A 36 28.29 -29.73 -21.42
C ASN A 36 28.60 -28.89 -20.16
N ALA A 37 28.56 -29.63 -19.06
CA ALA A 37 29.03 -29.33 -17.73
C ALA A 37 30.48 -28.85 -17.71
N ASN A 38 30.78 -27.93 -16.78
CA ASN A 38 32.00 -27.92 -16.01
C ASN A 38 31.68 -27.34 -14.62
N GLU A 39 31.95 -28.16 -13.61
CA GLU A 39 32.03 -27.75 -12.21
C GLU A 39 33.07 -26.64 -12.07
N ASN A 40 32.68 -25.50 -11.50
CA ASN A 40 33.64 -24.51 -11.02
C ASN A 40 33.35 -24.21 -9.56
N ILE A 41 34.33 -24.62 -8.77
CA ILE A 41 34.52 -24.44 -7.34
C ILE A 41 34.38 -22.95 -6.98
N TYR A 42 33.56 -22.65 -5.98
CA TYR A 42 33.38 -21.31 -5.45
C TYR A 42 34.60 -20.93 -4.59
N THR A 43 35.48 -20.08 -5.11
CA THR A 43 36.52 -19.40 -4.33
C THR A 43 36.07 -17.95 -4.08
N PRO A 44 35.87 -17.52 -2.81
CA PRO A 44 35.54 -16.14 -2.52
C PRO A 44 36.80 -15.27 -2.40
N SER A 45 36.97 -14.34 -3.33
CA SER A 45 37.83 -13.14 -3.21
C SER A 45 37.38 -12.18 -4.31
N SER A 46 37.23 -10.87 -4.12
CA SER A 46 38.10 -9.97 -3.37
C SER A 46 37.41 -8.62 -3.12
N ILE A 47 37.67 -8.06 -1.93
CA ILE A 47 38.01 -6.64 -1.65
C ILE A 47 37.07 -5.59 -2.23
N PHE A 48 36.17 -5.07 -1.37
CA PHE A 48 35.57 -3.75 -1.56
C PHE A 48 36.56 -2.69 -1.06
N THR A 49 37.10 -1.91 -2.00
CA THR A 49 37.78 -0.64 -1.73
C THR A 49 36.76 0.38 -1.19
N GLN A 50 36.93 0.79 0.07
CA GLN A 50 36.31 2.00 0.59
C GLN A 50 36.94 3.22 -0.11
N ASN A 51 36.16 3.89 -0.94
CA ASN A 51 36.41 5.30 -1.21
C ASN A 51 35.82 6.09 -0.05
N ASN A 52 36.72 6.50 0.85
CA ASN A 52 36.50 7.57 1.80
C ASN A 52 36.04 8.81 1.04
N ASN A 53 34.91 9.40 1.45
CA ASN A 53 34.72 10.84 1.46
C ASN A 53 33.56 11.19 2.42
N GLU A 54 33.90 12.10 3.34
CA GLU A 54 33.07 12.77 4.35
C GLU A 54 32.71 11.93 5.59
N GLU A 55 33.68 11.88 6.52
CA GLU A 55 33.44 11.78 7.96
C GLU A 55 32.44 12.89 8.37
N LEU A 56 31.18 12.52 8.48
CA LEU A 56 30.27 13.20 9.39
C LEU A 56 30.70 12.80 10.80
N GLU A 57 31.08 13.79 11.60
CA GLU A 57 31.46 13.62 13.00
C GLU A 57 30.48 12.69 13.74
N ASP A 58 31.08 11.83 14.57
CA ASP A 58 30.54 10.68 15.28
C ASP A 58 29.57 11.10 16.41
N GLU A 59 28.53 11.89 16.11
CA GLU A 59 27.36 11.99 16.97
C GLU A 59 26.49 10.74 16.77
N ASP A 60 26.31 9.96 17.83
CA ASP A 60 25.38 8.83 17.86
C ASP A 60 23.99 9.29 17.36
N PHE A 61 23.50 8.67 16.28
CA PHE A 61 22.23 9.06 15.68
C PHE A 61 21.08 8.78 16.66
N LYS A 62 20.42 9.83 17.15
CA LYS A 62 19.26 9.70 18.05
C LYS A 62 17.93 9.91 17.33
N ILE A 63 16.98 9.02 17.54
CA ILE A 63 15.63 9.16 17.01
C ILE A 63 14.56 8.73 18.03
N ALA A 64 13.49 9.53 18.11
CA ALA A 64 12.29 9.17 18.86
C ALA A 64 11.20 8.69 17.91
N ILE A 65 10.41 7.72 18.37
CA ILE A 65 9.16 7.31 17.71
C ILE A 65 8.03 7.65 18.65
N ILE A 66 7.08 8.49 18.22
CA ILE A 66 5.89 8.81 18.99
C ILE A 66 4.66 8.23 18.32
N PHE A 67 3.79 7.59 19.09
CA PHE A 67 2.55 7.01 18.58
C PHE A 67 1.44 7.01 19.65
N PRO A 68 0.17 7.25 19.26
CA PRO A 68 -0.99 7.09 20.15
C PRO A 68 -1.52 5.66 20.14
N SER A 69 -1.22 4.85 21.15
CA SER A 69 -1.56 3.42 21.17
C SER A 69 -3.06 3.10 21.02
N LYS A 70 -3.96 3.96 21.52
CA LYS A 70 -5.42 3.79 21.39
C LYS A 70 -5.93 4.04 19.96
N VAL A 71 -5.16 4.72 19.11
CA VAL A 71 -5.56 5.10 17.75
C VAL A 71 -4.84 4.26 16.69
N VAL A 72 -3.51 4.13 16.82
CA VAL A 72 -2.65 3.47 15.81
C VAL A 72 -1.84 2.31 16.38
N GLY A 73 -2.19 1.78 17.56
CA GLY A 73 -1.41 0.73 18.25
C GLY A 73 -1.07 -0.49 17.38
N LYS A 74 -1.95 -0.85 16.44
CA LYS A 74 -1.68 -1.93 15.46
C LYS A 74 -0.46 -1.71 14.56
N TYR A 75 -0.02 -0.46 14.38
CA TYR A 75 1.15 -0.09 13.58
C TYR A 75 2.38 0.22 14.43
N GLY A 76 2.25 0.30 15.77
CA GLY A 76 3.34 0.72 16.65
C GLY A 76 4.55 -0.20 16.54
N ASN A 77 4.36 -1.51 16.76
CA ASN A 77 5.45 -2.49 16.71
C ASN A 77 6.11 -2.57 15.33
N SER A 78 5.33 -2.63 14.24
CA SER A 78 5.90 -2.75 12.89
C SER A 78 6.65 -1.47 12.47
N THR A 79 6.22 -0.30 12.93
CA THR A 79 6.93 0.96 12.70
C THR A 79 8.26 0.98 13.47
N ILE A 80 8.26 0.59 14.75
CA ILE A 80 9.48 0.49 15.55
C ILE A 80 10.47 -0.47 14.88
N ASN A 81 9.99 -1.64 14.47
CA ASN A 81 10.81 -2.63 13.78
C ASN A 81 11.30 -2.13 12.41
N SER A 82 10.50 -1.34 11.68
CA SER A 82 10.92 -0.68 10.43
C SER A 82 12.13 0.23 10.65
N VAL A 83 12.09 1.05 11.70
CA VAL A 83 13.19 1.96 12.06
C VAL A 83 14.41 1.18 12.53
N ILE A 84 14.24 0.19 13.42
CA ILE A 84 15.33 -0.65 13.91
C ILE A 84 16.00 -1.40 12.77
N GLY A 85 15.23 -2.08 11.91
CA GLY A 85 15.78 -2.84 10.79
C GLY A 85 16.57 -1.96 9.83
N TYR A 86 16.07 -0.76 9.53
CA TYR A 86 16.84 0.21 8.76
C TYR A 86 18.16 0.60 9.44
N LEU A 87 18.12 0.96 10.73
CA LEU A 87 19.31 1.41 11.45
C LEU A 87 20.37 0.30 11.62
N LEU A 88 19.91 -0.94 11.87
CA LEU A 88 20.78 -2.12 11.86
C LEU A 88 21.42 -2.33 10.49
N PHE A 89 20.65 -2.16 9.41
CA PHE A 89 21.16 -2.25 8.05
C PHE A 89 22.24 -1.21 7.73
N GLN A 90 22.13 0.01 8.29
CA GLN A 90 23.16 1.04 8.13
C GLN A 90 24.46 0.71 8.86
N ASN A 91 24.45 -0.22 9.82
CA ASN A 91 25.62 -0.64 10.60
C ASN A 91 26.39 0.54 11.23
N LYS A 92 25.66 1.50 11.80
CA LYS A 92 26.21 2.64 12.57
C LYS A 92 25.62 2.63 13.98
N LYS A 93 26.26 3.33 14.91
CA LYS A 93 25.71 3.53 16.26
C LYS A 93 24.46 4.40 16.21
N PHE A 94 23.46 4.04 17.00
CA PHE A 94 22.21 4.79 17.11
C PHE A 94 21.59 4.62 18.50
N GLU A 95 20.75 5.58 18.87
CA GLU A 95 19.85 5.54 20.01
C GLU A 95 18.42 5.70 19.50
N ILE A 96 17.54 4.80 19.93
CA ILE A 96 16.13 4.80 19.56
C ILE A 96 15.30 4.62 20.82
N GLU A 97 14.23 5.41 20.92
CA GLU A 97 13.25 5.26 21.98
C GLU A 97 11.85 5.51 21.45
N SER A 98 10.90 4.73 21.95
CA SER A 98 9.50 4.82 21.59
C SER A 98 8.68 5.43 22.72
N PHE A 99 7.77 6.33 22.38
CA PHE A 99 6.94 7.10 23.28
C PHE A 99 5.47 6.90 22.92
N ASP A 100 4.68 6.42 23.88
CA ASP A 100 3.24 6.27 23.71
C ASP A 100 2.54 7.52 24.23
N SER A 101 1.86 8.26 23.34
CA SER A 101 1.01 9.39 23.76
C SER A 101 -0.38 8.94 24.19
N GLU A 102 -0.67 7.64 24.22
CA GLU A 102 -1.99 7.02 24.43
C GLU A 102 -3.03 7.39 23.35
N ASP A 103 -3.33 8.67 23.17
CA ASP A 103 -4.25 9.22 22.18
C ASP A 103 -3.70 10.50 21.53
N GLU A 104 -4.54 11.14 20.71
CA GLU A 104 -4.20 12.33 19.92
C GLU A 104 -4.70 13.63 20.56
N SER A 105 -5.01 13.63 21.86
CA SER A 105 -5.40 14.85 22.58
C SER A 105 -4.22 15.82 22.73
N PHE A 106 -4.52 17.12 22.81
CA PHE A 106 -3.49 18.15 22.95
C PHE A 106 -2.58 17.92 24.16
N GLU A 107 -3.16 17.58 25.33
CA GLU A 107 -2.42 17.37 26.57
C GLU A 107 -1.44 16.21 26.43
N ASN A 108 -1.91 15.07 25.93
CA ASN A 108 -1.09 13.88 25.78
C ASN A 108 0.03 14.04 24.76
N ILE A 109 -0.27 14.62 23.59
CA ILE A 109 0.76 14.93 22.58
C ILE A 109 1.77 15.92 23.18
N SER A 110 1.31 16.99 23.83
CA SER A 110 2.18 18.02 24.39
C SER A 110 3.12 17.47 25.45
N ASN A 111 2.59 16.73 26.44
CA ASN A 111 3.38 16.16 27.53
C ASN A 111 4.45 15.20 26.99
N THR A 112 4.07 14.31 26.08
CA THR A 112 4.99 13.35 25.46
C THR A 112 6.07 14.07 24.64
N MET A 113 5.70 15.12 23.90
CA MET A 113 6.65 15.91 23.12
C MET A 113 7.65 16.70 23.98
N TYR A 114 7.22 17.20 25.14
CA TYR A 114 8.15 17.81 26.10
C TYR A 114 9.09 16.78 26.73
N GLU A 115 8.62 15.56 26.99
CA GLU A 115 9.49 14.46 27.43
C GLU A 115 10.56 14.15 26.39
N ILE A 116 10.16 13.98 25.12
CA ILE A 116 11.08 13.75 23.98
C ILE A 116 12.11 14.88 23.88
N LYS A 117 11.66 16.14 24.04
CA LYS A 117 12.54 17.32 24.03
C LYS A 117 13.55 17.28 25.17
N ASN A 118 13.10 16.97 26.39
CA ASN A 118 13.94 16.93 27.59
C ASN A 118 14.98 15.80 27.54
N LYS A 119 14.67 14.70 26.87
CA LYS A 119 15.61 13.60 26.59
C LYS A 119 16.60 13.91 25.45
N GLY A 120 16.44 15.05 24.77
CA GLY A 120 17.40 15.54 23.77
C GLY A 120 17.19 15.01 22.35
N TYR A 121 16.06 14.35 22.06
CA TYR A 121 15.77 13.88 20.71
C TYR A 121 15.44 15.05 19.77
N LYS A 122 16.03 15.03 18.57
CA LYS A 122 15.84 16.06 17.53
C LYS A 122 15.19 15.54 16.25
N LYS A 123 15.14 14.22 16.07
CA LYS A 123 14.54 13.55 14.91
C LYS A 123 13.42 12.65 15.40
N ILE A 124 12.27 12.72 14.73
CA ILE A 124 11.05 12.08 15.21
C ILE A 124 10.31 11.42 14.04
N ILE A 125 9.92 10.16 14.22
CA ILE A 125 8.82 9.54 13.46
C ILE A 125 7.54 9.68 14.30
N ALA A 126 6.52 10.34 13.77
CA ALA A 126 5.27 10.60 14.46
C ALA A 126 4.09 9.93 13.76
N LEU A 127 3.57 8.85 14.37
CA LEU A 127 2.44 8.07 13.84
C LEU A 127 1.09 8.70 14.19
N PHE A 128 0.94 10.01 13.99
CA PHE A 128 -0.35 10.67 14.18
C PHE A 128 -1.20 10.61 12.91
N THR A 129 -2.51 10.55 13.08
CA THR A 129 -3.48 10.70 12.00
C THR A 129 -3.69 12.18 11.67
N SER A 130 -4.43 12.45 10.59
CA SER A 130 -4.83 13.81 10.23
C SER A 130 -5.64 14.52 11.33
N ASP A 131 -6.32 13.78 12.20
CA ASP A 131 -7.18 14.36 13.25
C ASP A 131 -6.34 15.11 14.30
N ALA A 132 -5.11 14.66 14.55
CA ALA A 132 -4.16 15.31 15.46
C ALA A 132 -3.66 16.68 14.99
N LEU A 133 -3.79 17.03 13.71
CA LEU A 133 -3.18 18.24 13.13
C LEU A 133 -3.62 19.54 13.81
N SER A 134 -4.89 19.59 14.24
CA SER A 134 -5.45 20.72 14.98
C SER A 134 -4.74 20.95 16.32
N ASN A 135 -4.34 19.87 17.00
CA ASN A 135 -3.62 19.91 18.26
C ASN A 135 -2.12 20.19 18.05
N ILE A 136 -1.50 19.49 17.10
CA ILE A 136 -0.06 19.58 16.77
C ILE A 136 0.36 21.02 16.46
N ARG A 137 -0.45 21.77 15.70
CA ARG A 137 -0.14 23.16 15.29
C ARG A 137 0.16 24.08 16.48
N ASN A 138 -0.40 23.82 17.65
CA ASN A 138 -0.30 24.69 18.83
C ASN A 138 0.78 24.26 19.82
N ILE A 139 1.54 23.20 19.52
CA ILE A 139 2.55 22.64 20.43
C ILE A 139 3.94 23.17 20.04
N SER A 140 4.50 24.06 20.87
CA SER A 140 5.80 24.70 20.61
C SER A 140 7.00 23.74 20.73
N ALA A 141 6.83 22.58 21.39
CA ALA A 141 7.89 21.59 21.54
C ALA A 141 8.42 21.08 20.19
N PHE A 142 7.60 21.12 19.13
CA PHE A 142 7.97 20.69 17.79
C PHE A 142 8.99 21.59 17.07
N THR A 143 9.12 22.87 17.43
CA THR A 143 9.83 23.88 16.63
C THR A 143 11.31 23.54 16.35
N ASP A 144 11.98 22.87 17.30
CA ASP A 144 13.42 22.57 17.22
C ASP A 144 13.71 21.12 16.76
N MET A 145 12.72 20.45 16.16
CA MET A 145 12.77 19.02 15.84
C MET A 145 12.40 18.77 14.40
N GLN A 146 13.10 17.84 13.74
CA GLN A 146 12.70 17.34 12.45
C GLN A 146 11.70 16.19 12.64
N VAL A 147 10.47 16.38 12.15
CA VAL A 147 9.37 15.44 12.37
C VAL A 147 8.87 14.89 11.05
N TYR A 148 8.84 13.58 10.93
CA TYR A 148 8.26 12.88 9.80
C TYR A 148 6.94 12.23 10.21
N PHE A 149 5.88 12.45 9.42
CA PHE A 149 4.54 11.91 9.64
C PHE A 149 4.21 10.86 8.59
N PRO A 150 4.34 9.55 8.88
CA PRO A 150 4.07 8.50 7.89
C PRO A 150 2.60 8.44 7.44
N LEU A 151 1.68 8.89 8.29
CA LEU A 151 0.23 8.74 8.11
C LEU A 151 -0.50 10.02 7.70
N ILE A 152 0.23 11.14 7.55
CA ILE A 152 -0.36 12.44 7.18
C ILE A 152 0.12 12.86 5.80
N SER A 153 -0.82 13.26 4.92
CA SER A 153 -0.51 13.86 3.63
C SER A 153 -0.32 15.37 3.75
N ARG A 154 0.49 15.96 2.87
CA ARG A 154 0.63 17.42 2.78
C ARG A 154 -0.71 18.11 2.53
N ASN A 155 -1.61 17.46 1.79
CA ASN A 155 -2.94 17.98 1.49
C ASN A 155 -3.82 18.13 2.74
N ASP A 156 -3.65 17.26 3.74
CA ASP A 156 -4.40 17.35 5.00
C ASP A 156 -3.85 18.47 5.89
N ALA A 157 -2.57 18.82 5.72
CA ALA A 157 -1.84 19.77 6.54
C ALA A 157 -1.55 21.10 5.83
N TYR A 158 -2.34 21.49 4.83
CA TYR A 158 -2.13 22.70 4.03
C TYR A 158 -2.09 24.00 4.86
N PHE A 159 -2.74 24.00 6.03
CA PHE A 159 -2.78 25.14 6.96
C PHE A 159 -1.58 25.19 7.93
N ILE A 160 -0.70 24.18 7.91
CA ILE A 160 0.51 24.13 8.73
C ILE A 160 1.71 24.57 7.87
N THR A 161 2.43 25.58 8.35
CA THR A 161 3.56 26.21 7.65
C THR A 161 4.92 25.83 8.22
N SER A 162 4.97 24.98 9.25
CA SER A 162 6.19 24.55 9.93
C SER A 162 7.13 23.83 8.96
N SER A 163 8.31 24.41 8.68
CA SER A 163 9.30 23.90 7.71
C SER A 163 10.00 22.59 8.15
N ASN A 164 9.90 22.27 9.43
CA ASN A 164 10.53 21.11 10.07
C ASN A 164 9.65 19.84 10.02
N PHE A 165 8.42 19.95 9.53
CA PHE A 165 7.51 18.82 9.31
C PHE A 165 7.70 18.24 7.92
N ILE A 166 7.67 16.91 7.81
CA ILE A 166 7.70 16.17 6.56
C ILE A 166 6.52 15.20 6.53
N TYR A 167 5.76 15.23 5.44
CA TYR A 167 4.52 14.48 5.26
C TYR A 167 4.78 13.28 4.35
N GLY A 168 4.50 12.10 4.90
CA GLY A 168 4.88 10.81 4.32
C GLY A 168 3.72 9.95 3.85
N ALA A 169 2.46 10.37 4.00
CA ALA A 169 1.35 9.53 3.55
C ALA A 169 1.29 9.43 2.02
N ILE A 170 0.88 8.27 1.55
CA ILE A 170 0.53 8.06 0.14
C ILE A 170 -0.71 8.88 -0.26
N SER A 171 -0.81 9.23 -1.53
CA SER A 171 -1.98 9.96 -2.06
C SER A 171 -2.97 8.99 -2.72
N TYR A 172 -4.06 8.67 -2.01
CA TYR A 172 -5.18 7.91 -2.60
C TYR A 172 -5.80 8.63 -3.80
N GLU A 173 -5.77 9.96 -3.82
CA GLU A 173 -6.25 10.72 -4.98
C GLU A 173 -5.39 10.49 -6.22
N ASN A 174 -4.06 10.48 -6.08
CA ASN A 174 -3.16 10.16 -7.19
C ASN A 174 -3.34 8.71 -7.65
N GLN A 175 -3.56 7.79 -6.72
CA GLN A 175 -3.89 6.39 -7.04
C GLN A 175 -5.19 6.27 -7.85
N MET A 176 -6.25 6.93 -7.43
CA MET A 176 -7.53 6.93 -8.14
C MET A 176 -7.42 7.60 -9.51
N LYS A 177 -6.72 8.74 -9.62
CA LYS A 177 -6.43 9.39 -10.91
C LYS A 177 -5.75 8.43 -11.87
N LYS A 178 -4.73 7.69 -11.39
CA LYS A 178 -4.01 6.72 -12.22
C LYS A 178 -4.90 5.53 -12.64
N LEU A 179 -5.72 5.02 -11.73
CA LEU A 179 -6.68 3.95 -12.04
C LEU A 179 -7.71 4.40 -13.08
N LEU A 180 -8.22 5.62 -12.96
CA LEU A 180 -9.22 6.20 -13.86
C LEU A 180 -8.72 6.39 -15.30
N GLU A 181 -7.41 6.35 -15.56
CA GLU A 181 -6.87 6.28 -16.92
C GLU A 181 -7.35 5.01 -17.67
N LEU A 182 -7.74 3.95 -16.95
CA LEU A 182 -8.30 2.73 -17.51
C LEU A 182 -9.83 2.78 -17.70
N SER A 183 -10.50 3.81 -17.16
CA SER A 183 -11.94 3.89 -17.19
C SER A 183 -12.43 4.33 -18.57
N THR A 184 -13.07 3.41 -19.29
CA THR A 184 -13.78 3.70 -20.53
C THR A 184 -15.28 3.57 -20.31
N GLY A 185 -16.01 4.69 -20.24
CA GLY A 185 -17.47 4.71 -20.09
C GLY A 185 -17.98 4.99 -18.68
N ASP A 186 -19.12 4.38 -18.34
CA ASP A 186 -19.83 4.66 -17.09
C ASP A 186 -19.07 4.12 -15.88
N ASN A 187 -19.17 4.87 -14.77
CA ASN A 187 -18.45 4.59 -13.54
C ASN A 187 -19.42 4.26 -12.41
N ALA A 188 -19.05 3.26 -11.61
CA ALA A 188 -19.71 2.84 -10.39
C ALA A 188 -18.70 2.85 -9.23
N GLN A 189 -19.19 2.94 -8.01
CA GLN A 189 -18.40 2.71 -6.81
C GLN A 189 -19.16 1.94 -5.75
N PHE A 190 -18.44 1.04 -5.08
CA PHE A 190 -18.86 0.41 -3.83
C PHE A 190 -17.95 0.93 -2.73
N TYR A 191 -18.51 1.46 -1.65
CA TYR A 191 -17.73 2.01 -0.54
C TYR A 191 -18.22 1.49 0.81
N GLU A 192 -17.30 1.28 1.74
CA GLU A 192 -17.64 0.75 3.06
C GLU A 192 -18.04 1.87 4.02
N ASP A 193 -19.03 1.60 4.88
CA ASP A 193 -19.43 2.48 5.98
C ASP A 193 -18.36 2.46 7.09
N SER A 194 -17.27 3.18 6.83
CA SER A 194 -16.08 3.31 7.68
C SER A 194 -15.42 4.66 7.42
N SER A 195 -14.54 5.10 8.32
CA SER A 195 -13.80 6.36 8.14
C SER A 195 -13.03 6.38 6.80
N ILE A 196 -12.23 5.34 6.55
CA ILE A 196 -11.46 5.21 5.30
C ILE A 196 -12.38 5.06 4.07
N GLY A 197 -13.45 4.26 4.14
CA GLY A 197 -14.36 4.06 3.01
C GLY A 197 -15.09 5.33 2.61
N ASN A 198 -15.54 6.13 3.59
CA ASN A 198 -16.17 7.43 3.34
C ASN A 198 -15.17 8.47 2.81
N MET A 199 -13.92 8.46 3.30
CA MET A 199 -12.84 9.29 2.76
C MET A 199 -12.58 8.97 1.28
N LEU A 200 -12.42 7.69 0.95
CA LEU A 200 -12.18 7.22 -0.42
C LEU A 200 -13.37 7.53 -1.35
N LYS A 201 -14.61 7.36 -0.87
CA LYS A 201 -15.82 7.80 -1.59
C LYS A 201 -15.74 9.28 -1.94
N GLY A 202 -15.41 10.13 -0.98
CA GLY A 202 -15.34 11.58 -1.19
C GLY A 202 -14.29 11.95 -2.24
N ILE A 203 -13.13 11.28 -2.24
CA ILE A 203 -12.11 11.46 -3.28
C ILE A 203 -12.68 11.06 -4.65
N TYR A 204 -13.30 9.88 -4.75
CA TYR A 204 -13.83 9.38 -6.02
C TYR A 204 -14.94 10.26 -6.60
N GLU A 205 -15.86 10.76 -5.76
CA GLU A 205 -16.95 11.68 -6.18
C GLU A 205 -16.45 13.02 -6.71
N ARG A 206 -15.27 13.50 -6.25
CA ARG A 206 -14.64 14.70 -6.83
C ARG A 206 -14.00 14.44 -8.18
N LEU A 207 -13.46 13.23 -8.39
CA LEU A 207 -12.76 12.86 -9.62
C LEU A 207 -13.72 12.43 -10.73
N VAL A 208 -14.87 11.85 -10.37
CA VAL A 208 -15.83 11.28 -11.31
C VAL A 208 -17.17 12.04 -11.21
N PRO A 209 -17.50 12.89 -12.19
CA PRO A 209 -18.67 13.77 -12.11
C PRO A 209 -20.01 13.04 -12.21
N ASN A 210 -20.05 11.86 -12.85
CA ASN A 210 -21.26 11.05 -12.97
C ASN A 210 -20.97 9.60 -12.55
N ILE A 211 -21.60 9.18 -11.45
CA ILE A 211 -21.47 7.84 -10.89
C ILE A 211 -22.84 7.17 -10.96
N VAL A 212 -22.98 6.19 -11.86
CA VAL A 212 -24.26 5.53 -12.17
C VAL A 212 -24.74 4.67 -11.00
N VAL A 213 -23.80 4.03 -10.29
CA VAL A 213 -24.08 3.25 -9.08
C VAL A 213 -23.14 3.69 -7.96
N ASN A 214 -23.70 4.20 -6.87
CA ASN A 214 -22.96 4.65 -5.69
C ASN A 214 -23.42 3.86 -4.45
N GLN A 215 -22.88 2.66 -4.29
CA GLN A 215 -23.39 1.66 -3.36
C GLN A 215 -22.64 1.70 -2.02
N LYS A 216 -23.38 1.95 -0.94
CA LYS A 216 -22.87 1.78 0.42
C LYS A 216 -22.87 0.30 0.82
N VAL A 217 -21.77 -0.15 1.40
CA VAL A 217 -21.60 -1.49 1.97
C VAL A 217 -21.42 -1.34 3.48
N MET A 218 -22.36 -1.86 4.27
CA MET A 218 -22.22 -1.85 5.73
C MET A 218 -21.27 -2.97 6.17
N GLN A 219 -20.60 -2.77 7.30
CA GLN A 219 -19.75 -3.81 7.91
C GLN A 219 -20.56 -5.09 8.21
N SER A 220 -21.82 -4.94 8.61
CA SER A 220 -22.76 -6.03 8.88
C SER A 220 -23.38 -6.67 7.62
N ASN A 221 -23.09 -6.18 6.41
CA ASN A 221 -23.64 -6.78 5.20
C ASN A 221 -23.09 -8.20 5.01
N ASN A 222 -24.00 -9.17 5.03
CA ASN A 222 -23.72 -10.58 4.77
C ASN A 222 -24.34 -11.07 3.45
N ASN A 223 -25.15 -10.24 2.79
CA ASN A 223 -25.76 -10.54 1.50
C ASN A 223 -25.45 -9.41 0.50
N PHE A 224 -24.81 -9.79 -0.60
CA PHE A 224 -24.35 -8.88 -1.65
C PHE A 224 -25.14 -9.03 -2.95
N LYS A 225 -26.02 -10.03 -3.06
CA LYS A 225 -26.73 -10.38 -4.30
C LYS A 225 -27.35 -9.15 -4.96
N ASN A 226 -28.19 -8.42 -4.24
CA ASN A 226 -28.90 -7.27 -4.82
C ASN A 226 -27.96 -6.13 -5.25
N MET A 227 -26.78 -6.02 -4.64
CA MET A 227 -25.80 -5.00 -5.01
C MET A 227 -25.11 -5.37 -6.32
N VAL A 228 -24.70 -6.64 -6.45
CA VAL A 228 -23.93 -7.13 -7.60
C VAL A 228 -24.80 -7.48 -8.81
N THR A 229 -26.08 -7.82 -8.61
CA THR A 229 -27.05 -8.07 -9.69
C THR A 229 -27.81 -6.81 -10.11
N ASN A 230 -27.34 -5.63 -9.74
CA ASN A 230 -27.95 -4.37 -10.16
C ASN A 230 -27.75 -4.19 -11.67
N GLU A 231 -28.82 -4.06 -12.46
CA GLU A 231 -28.71 -3.88 -13.91
C GLU A 231 -27.91 -2.63 -14.29
N SER A 232 -27.99 -1.56 -13.50
CA SER A 232 -27.22 -0.32 -13.72
C SER A 232 -25.71 -0.50 -13.48
N LEU A 233 -25.29 -1.65 -12.92
CA LEU A 233 -23.87 -1.98 -12.73
C LEU A 233 -23.25 -2.64 -13.98
N LYS A 234 -24.06 -3.19 -14.89
CA LYS A 234 -23.56 -3.84 -16.09
C LYS A 234 -22.83 -2.84 -16.99
N HIS A 235 -21.72 -3.29 -17.56
CA HIS A 235 -20.80 -2.56 -18.43
C HIS A 235 -20.20 -1.29 -17.80
N THR A 236 -20.26 -1.16 -16.47
CA THR A 236 -19.60 -0.06 -15.76
C THR A 236 -18.21 -0.45 -15.29
N ASN A 237 -17.33 0.55 -15.19
CA ASN A 237 -16.08 0.45 -14.45
C ASN A 237 -16.39 0.60 -12.95
N LEU A 238 -15.91 -0.33 -12.13
CA LEU A 238 -16.28 -0.41 -10.71
C LEU A 238 -15.09 -0.07 -9.81
N MET A 239 -15.21 1.01 -9.06
CA MET A 239 -14.27 1.33 -7.98
C MET A 239 -14.68 0.63 -6.67
N ILE A 240 -13.81 -0.21 -6.13
CA ILE A 240 -14.01 -0.90 -4.85
C ILE A 240 -13.22 -0.17 -3.76
N ASN A 241 -13.94 0.59 -2.93
CA ASN A 241 -13.48 1.35 -1.77
C ASN A 241 -13.90 0.66 -0.46
N THR A 242 -13.77 -0.67 -0.42
CA THR A 242 -14.09 -1.51 0.75
C THR A 242 -12.84 -2.20 1.29
N THR A 243 -12.90 -2.67 2.55
CA THR A 243 -11.85 -3.47 3.18
C THR A 243 -11.60 -4.77 2.43
N LEU A 244 -10.39 -5.34 2.60
CA LEU A 244 -9.93 -6.56 1.94
C LEU A 244 -10.95 -7.70 1.93
N VAL A 245 -11.54 -7.99 3.09
CA VAL A 245 -12.53 -9.06 3.23
C VAL A 245 -13.78 -8.76 2.42
N LYS A 246 -14.31 -7.53 2.51
CA LYS A 246 -15.51 -7.11 1.76
C LYS A 246 -15.25 -7.08 0.27
N SER A 247 -14.10 -6.57 -0.16
CA SER A 247 -13.65 -6.58 -1.56
C SER A 247 -13.59 -8.00 -2.10
N SER A 248 -13.04 -8.94 -1.33
CA SER A 248 -12.94 -10.36 -1.72
C SER A 248 -14.32 -10.99 -1.91
N ILE A 249 -15.26 -10.72 -1.00
CA ILE A 249 -16.65 -11.20 -1.13
C ILE A 249 -17.32 -10.56 -2.35
N ILE A 250 -17.18 -9.24 -2.55
CA ILE A 250 -17.76 -8.54 -3.70
C ILE A 250 -17.26 -9.15 -5.01
N LEU A 251 -15.94 -9.34 -5.16
CA LEU A 251 -15.34 -9.96 -6.34
C LEU A 251 -15.90 -11.36 -6.61
N SER A 252 -15.94 -12.20 -5.58
CA SER A 252 -16.50 -13.56 -5.68
C SER A 252 -17.97 -13.55 -6.11
N GLN A 253 -18.75 -12.58 -5.62
CA GLN A 253 -20.17 -12.48 -5.93
C GLN A 253 -20.42 -11.88 -7.32
N LEU A 254 -19.63 -10.92 -7.77
CA LEU A 254 -19.68 -10.40 -9.14
C LEU A 254 -19.42 -11.54 -10.14
N TYR A 255 -18.41 -12.37 -9.88
CA TYR A 255 -18.12 -13.53 -10.71
C TYR A 255 -19.24 -14.58 -10.64
N ALA A 256 -19.70 -14.96 -9.44
CA ALA A 256 -20.74 -15.98 -9.26
C ALA A 256 -22.10 -15.61 -9.88
N TYR A 257 -22.39 -14.31 -10.01
CA TYR A 257 -23.60 -13.80 -10.66
C TYR A 257 -23.37 -13.37 -12.11
N GLU A 258 -22.18 -13.62 -12.67
CA GLU A 258 -21.81 -13.28 -14.05
C GLU A 258 -22.06 -11.78 -14.36
N THR A 259 -21.78 -10.90 -13.39
CA THR A 259 -21.94 -9.47 -13.58
C THR A 259 -20.91 -8.97 -14.59
N GLU A 260 -21.38 -8.49 -15.73
CA GLU A 260 -20.52 -8.02 -16.83
C GLU A 260 -19.96 -6.62 -16.53
N ASN A 261 -18.95 -6.51 -15.68
CA ASN A 261 -18.24 -5.25 -15.45
C ASN A 261 -17.15 -4.97 -16.48
N GLY A 262 -16.81 -3.68 -16.66
CA GLY A 262 -15.59 -3.25 -17.30
C GLY A 262 -14.37 -3.51 -16.40
N VAL A 263 -13.52 -2.50 -16.20
CA VAL A 263 -12.41 -2.63 -15.24
C VAL A 263 -12.92 -2.54 -13.80
N ILE A 264 -12.43 -3.42 -12.92
CA ILE A 264 -12.65 -3.34 -11.48
C ILE A 264 -11.38 -2.76 -10.87
N MET A 265 -11.49 -1.63 -10.17
CA MET A 265 -10.35 -0.85 -9.70
C MET A 265 -10.34 -0.79 -8.17
N THR A 266 -9.16 -0.80 -7.58
CA THR A 266 -9.00 -0.54 -6.15
C THR A 266 -7.64 0.06 -5.82
N THR A 267 -7.57 0.83 -4.74
CA THR A 267 -6.34 1.50 -4.29
C THR A 267 -5.41 0.54 -3.54
N GLN A 268 -4.32 1.10 -2.98
CA GLN A 268 -3.40 0.39 -2.08
C GLN A 268 -4.12 -0.31 -0.92
N LEU A 269 -5.33 0.14 -0.55
CA LEU A 269 -6.16 -0.47 0.48
C LEU A 269 -6.31 -1.99 0.32
N ASN A 270 -6.35 -2.49 -0.92
CA ASN A 270 -6.52 -3.90 -1.23
C ASN A 270 -5.27 -4.53 -1.90
N PHE A 271 -4.14 -3.81 -1.97
CA PHE A 271 -2.87 -4.34 -2.47
C PHE A 271 -2.18 -5.20 -1.39
N ASP A 272 -2.80 -6.33 -1.09
CA ASP A 272 -2.38 -7.27 -0.06
C ASP A 272 -2.47 -8.71 -0.62
N PRO A 273 -1.44 -9.56 -0.46
CA PRO A 273 -1.46 -10.95 -0.94
C PRO A 273 -2.63 -11.77 -0.42
N LEU A 274 -3.21 -11.42 0.73
CA LEU A 274 -4.36 -12.11 1.30
C LEU A 274 -5.58 -12.03 0.37
N ILE A 275 -5.71 -11.03 -0.50
CA ILE A 275 -6.77 -11.02 -1.53
C ILE A 275 -6.68 -12.24 -2.46
N LEU A 276 -5.46 -12.72 -2.72
CA LEU A 276 -5.21 -13.88 -3.60
C LEU A 276 -5.69 -15.18 -2.96
N SER A 277 -5.64 -15.25 -1.62
CA SER A 277 -6.08 -16.39 -0.83
C SER A 277 -7.59 -16.36 -0.52
N LEU A 278 -8.19 -15.17 -0.47
CA LEU A 278 -9.61 -14.97 -0.17
C LEU A 278 -10.52 -15.05 -1.41
N THR A 279 -9.94 -15.14 -2.60
CA THR A 279 -10.67 -15.21 -3.87
C THR A 279 -10.07 -16.24 -4.82
N GLN A 280 -10.85 -16.71 -5.77
CA GLN A 280 -10.37 -17.50 -6.89
C GLN A 280 -9.71 -16.62 -7.94
N TYR A 281 -8.91 -17.21 -8.83
CA TYR A 281 -8.24 -16.43 -9.87
C TYR A 281 -9.25 -15.78 -10.82
N GLU A 282 -10.33 -16.50 -11.10
CA GLU A 282 -11.45 -16.11 -11.95
C GLU A 282 -12.19 -14.87 -11.41
N ASP A 283 -12.33 -14.76 -10.08
CA ASP A 283 -12.96 -13.62 -9.41
C ASP A 283 -12.21 -12.28 -9.64
N ARG A 284 -10.94 -12.35 -10.04
CA ARG A 284 -10.03 -11.21 -10.12
C ARG A 284 -9.56 -10.89 -11.54
N LEU A 285 -10.14 -11.50 -12.57
CA LEU A 285 -9.68 -11.33 -13.95
C LEU A 285 -9.71 -9.87 -14.42
N ASN A 286 -10.68 -9.10 -13.94
CA ASN A 286 -10.83 -7.68 -14.28
C ASN A 286 -10.29 -6.74 -13.17
N LEU A 287 -9.66 -7.27 -12.13
CA LEU A 287 -9.19 -6.49 -10.98
C LEU A 287 -7.84 -5.84 -11.27
N ILE A 288 -7.80 -4.51 -11.16
CA ILE A 288 -6.59 -3.69 -11.19
C ILE A 288 -6.41 -2.97 -9.85
N LEU A 289 -5.20 -3.02 -9.34
CA LEU A 289 -4.81 -2.43 -8.06
C LEU A 289 -3.80 -1.32 -8.29
N ALA A 290 -3.93 -0.21 -7.57
CA ALA A 290 -2.88 0.80 -7.48
C ALA A 290 -1.99 0.55 -6.26
N SER A 291 -0.69 0.75 -6.41
CA SER A 291 0.24 0.79 -5.29
C SER A 291 1.28 1.88 -5.46
N SER A 292 1.67 2.48 -4.34
CA SER A 292 2.71 3.51 -4.21
C SER A 292 3.96 2.98 -3.50
N ILE A 293 4.03 1.67 -3.27
CA ILE A 293 5.20 1.00 -2.70
C ILE A 293 6.16 0.68 -3.85
N GLU A 294 7.44 1.00 -3.67
CA GLU A 294 8.49 0.65 -4.61
C GLU A 294 9.41 -0.42 -4.03
N ASP A 295 10.09 -1.14 -4.92
CA ASP A 295 11.13 -2.08 -4.52
C ASP A 295 12.33 -1.32 -3.92
N THR A 296 12.79 -1.80 -2.78
CA THR A 296 14.04 -1.37 -2.11
C THR A 296 15.10 -2.48 -2.18
N ASP A 297 16.20 -2.31 -1.44
CA ASP A 297 17.25 -3.33 -1.33
C ASP A 297 16.72 -4.65 -0.79
N ALA A 298 17.11 -5.75 -1.45
CA ALA A 298 16.62 -7.09 -1.14
C ALA A 298 17.05 -7.57 0.26
N LYS A 299 18.27 -7.24 0.70
CA LYS A 299 18.77 -7.62 2.02
C LYS A 299 18.08 -6.83 3.13
N LEU A 300 17.85 -5.53 2.91
CA LEU A 300 17.05 -4.72 3.84
C LEU A 300 15.61 -5.26 3.94
N THR A 301 15.01 -5.61 2.80
CA THR A 301 13.66 -6.22 2.76
C THR A 301 13.60 -7.53 3.55
N GLU A 302 14.58 -8.41 3.36
CA GLU A 302 14.67 -9.69 4.08
C GLU A 302 14.90 -9.48 5.59
N LEU A 303 15.79 -8.56 5.97
CA LEU A 303 16.03 -8.20 7.37
C LEU A 303 14.74 -7.72 8.05
N LEU A 304 13.99 -6.84 7.38
CA LEU A 304 12.72 -6.33 7.90
C LEU A 304 11.66 -7.42 8.00
N TYR A 305 11.61 -8.34 7.03
CA TYR A 305 10.74 -9.50 7.10
C TYR A 305 11.05 -10.39 8.32
N LEU A 306 12.33 -10.60 8.65
CA LEU A 306 12.75 -11.32 9.86
C LEU A 306 12.34 -10.61 11.16
N LEU A 307 12.14 -9.29 11.10
CA LEU A 307 11.61 -8.47 12.19
C LEU A 307 10.08 -8.32 12.13
N ASP A 308 9.38 -9.24 11.47
CA ASP A 308 7.92 -9.24 11.31
C ASP A 308 7.38 -7.92 10.72
N THR A 309 8.15 -7.35 9.80
CA THR A 309 7.84 -6.05 9.16
C THR A 309 7.79 -6.22 7.65
N ASP A 310 6.57 -6.26 7.13
CA ASP A 310 6.35 -6.23 5.69
C ASP A 310 6.46 -4.80 5.17
N ILE A 311 7.41 -4.50 4.29
CA ILE A 311 7.49 -3.20 3.59
C ILE A 311 7.05 -3.29 2.13
N LYS A 312 6.74 -4.50 1.64
CA LYS A 312 6.36 -4.77 0.26
C LYS A 312 4.86 -4.56 0.03
N TYR A 313 4.04 -4.84 1.04
CA TYR A 313 2.59 -4.70 0.96
C TYR A 313 2.01 -3.74 2.00
N ASN A 314 2.70 -3.51 3.13
CA ASN A 314 2.26 -2.53 4.12
C ASN A 314 2.88 -1.15 3.86
N TRP A 315 2.05 -0.25 3.35
CA TRP A 315 2.46 1.11 2.97
C TRP A 315 2.86 1.99 4.17
N VAL A 316 2.37 1.71 5.39
CA VAL A 316 2.75 2.46 6.60
C VAL A 316 4.20 2.15 6.97
N ASN A 317 4.57 0.86 6.92
CA ASN A 317 5.94 0.43 7.15
C ASN A 317 6.86 0.97 6.04
N TYR A 318 6.43 0.93 4.78
CA TYR A 318 7.17 1.52 3.66
C TYR A 318 7.37 3.03 3.83
N SER A 319 6.33 3.79 4.18
CA SER A 319 6.42 5.22 4.45
C SER A 319 7.35 5.52 5.63
N THR A 320 7.31 4.69 6.68
CA THR A 320 8.25 4.77 7.80
C THR A 320 9.69 4.58 7.33
N LEU A 321 9.91 3.63 6.43
CA LEU A 321 11.22 3.38 5.83
C LEU A 321 11.75 4.58 5.04
N VAL A 322 10.89 5.24 4.25
CA VAL A 322 11.21 6.50 3.56
C VAL A 322 11.59 7.58 4.57
N GLY A 323 10.82 7.70 5.65
CA GLY A 323 11.03 8.68 6.71
C GLY A 323 12.37 8.50 7.42
N ILE A 324 12.68 7.30 7.90
CA ILE A 324 13.97 7.03 8.56
C ILE A 324 15.14 7.22 7.59
N ASN A 325 14.99 6.83 6.32
CA ASN A 325 16.02 7.03 5.33
C ASN A 325 16.36 8.52 5.13
N TYR A 326 15.34 9.35 5.11
CA TYR A 326 15.49 10.80 5.02
C TYR A 326 16.06 11.41 6.31
N LEU A 327 15.57 11.03 7.48
CA LEU A 327 16.07 11.53 8.77
C LEU A 327 17.54 11.14 9.03
N PHE A 328 17.95 9.96 8.56
CA PHE A 328 19.29 9.41 8.73
C PHE A 328 20.29 9.98 7.72
N THR A 329 20.01 9.90 6.41
CA THR A 329 20.99 10.28 5.36
C THR A 329 20.58 11.46 4.49
N LYS A 330 19.37 12.02 4.65
CA LYS A 330 18.75 12.94 3.67
C LYS A 330 18.66 12.31 2.26
N ASN A 331 18.41 11.00 2.19
CA ASN A 331 18.33 10.20 0.96
C ASN A 331 19.62 10.13 0.13
N LYS A 332 20.79 10.44 0.71
CA LYS A 332 22.09 10.43 -0.01
C LYS A 332 22.56 9.03 -0.45
N ASN A 333 22.10 7.97 0.21
CA ASN A 333 22.56 6.60 -0.03
C ASN A 333 21.79 5.84 -1.13
N ALA A 334 20.82 6.49 -1.81
CA ALA A 334 19.99 5.92 -2.87
C ALA A 334 19.28 4.58 -2.53
N LEU A 335 19.18 4.22 -1.24
CA LEU A 335 18.57 2.98 -0.77
C LEU A 335 17.04 2.99 -0.95
N ILE A 336 16.46 4.16 -0.79
CA ILE A 336 15.05 4.47 -1.05
C ILE A 336 15.02 5.54 -2.13
N LYS A 337 14.23 5.29 -3.18
CA LYS A 337 14.19 6.12 -4.39
C LYS A 337 13.32 7.36 -4.23
N ASN A 338 12.34 7.32 -3.31
CA ASN A 338 11.39 8.41 -3.13
C ASN A 338 12.10 9.72 -2.77
N GLN A 339 11.71 10.77 -3.47
CA GLN A 339 12.19 12.12 -3.24
C GLN A 339 11.29 12.83 -2.23
N ILE A 340 11.88 13.77 -1.49
CA ILE A 340 11.12 14.67 -0.63
C ILE A 340 11.26 16.08 -1.17
N LEU A 341 10.16 16.64 -1.68
CA LEU A 341 10.11 17.99 -2.22
C LEU A 341 8.98 18.76 -1.53
N ASN A 342 9.24 20.02 -1.17
CA ASN A 342 8.25 20.87 -0.48
C ASN A 342 7.61 20.20 0.74
N GLN A 343 8.42 19.47 1.52
CA GLN A 343 8.01 18.76 2.73
C GLN A 343 7.09 17.55 2.50
N GLU A 344 6.91 17.11 1.27
CA GLU A 344 6.08 15.97 0.91
C GLU A 344 6.93 14.89 0.24
N VAL A 345 6.66 13.63 0.60
CA VAL A 345 7.22 12.49 -0.11
C VAL A 345 6.51 12.33 -1.45
N LEU A 346 7.30 12.29 -2.53
CA LEU A 346 6.81 11.99 -3.87
C LEU A 346 6.83 10.48 -4.09
N TYR A 347 5.61 9.92 -4.20
CA TYR A 347 5.39 8.52 -4.50
C TYR A 347 4.99 8.31 -5.96
N ASP A 348 5.66 7.37 -6.62
CA ASP A 348 5.23 6.91 -7.93
C ASP A 348 4.10 5.89 -7.79
N THR A 349 2.96 6.18 -8.43
CA THR A 349 1.82 5.25 -8.45
C THR A 349 1.97 4.29 -9.62
N HIS A 350 1.95 3.00 -9.29
CA HIS A 350 1.99 1.91 -10.25
C HIS A 350 0.69 1.11 -10.23
N LEU A 351 0.28 0.60 -11.39
CA LEU A 351 -0.88 -0.27 -11.52
C LEU A 351 -0.43 -1.73 -11.59
N TYR A 352 -1.25 -2.62 -11.04
CA TYR A 352 -0.99 -4.05 -10.96
C TYR A 352 -2.24 -4.84 -11.30
N TYR A 353 -2.06 -6.00 -11.93
CA TYR A 353 -3.08 -7.01 -12.06
C TYR A 353 -2.69 -8.25 -11.25
N SER A 354 -3.69 -9.03 -10.85
CA SER A 354 -3.44 -10.29 -10.15
C SER A 354 -3.17 -11.43 -11.15
N THR A 355 -2.19 -12.25 -10.84
CA THR A 355 -1.96 -13.55 -11.46
C THR A 355 -2.58 -14.65 -10.58
N LYS A 356 -2.32 -15.91 -10.90
CA LYS A 356 -2.74 -17.04 -10.04
C LYS A 356 -2.16 -16.97 -8.63
N SER A 357 -0.95 -16.43 -8.46
CA SER A 357 -0.22 -16.50 -7.19
C SER A 357 0.56 -15.25 -6.79
N SER A 358 0.49 -14.17 -7.57
CA SER A 358 1.20 -12.92 -7.28
C SER A 358 0.54 -11.72 -7.97
N PHE A 359 0.98 -10.51 -7.63
CA PHE A 359 0.71 -9.32 -8.44
C PHE A 359 1.79 -9.14 -9.52
N LYS A 360 1.41 -8.57 -10.65
CA LYS A 360 2.34 -8.17 -11.70
C LYS A 360 2.02 -6.75 -12.15
N LYS A 361 3.06 -5.94 -12.30
CA LYS A 361 2.95 -4.55 -12.75
C LYS A 361 2.32 -4.50 -14.14
N LEU A 362 1.36 -3.60 -14.31
CA LEU A 362 0.72 -3.27 -15.57
C LEU A 362 1.51 -2.17 -16.25
N GLU A 363 2.12 -2.49 -17.39
CA GLU A 363 2.82 -1.52 -18.23
C GLU A 363 1.83 -0.98 -19.27
N LEU A 364 1.45 0.29 -19.12
CA LEU A 364 0.64 1.01 -20.11
C LEU A 364 1.58 1.45 -21.25
N LYS A 365 1.27 1.04 -22.47
CA LYS A 365 2.02 1.41 -23.67
C LYS A 365 1.53 2.71 -24.26
#